data_AF-A0A7W7PWA6-F1
#
_entry.id   AF-A0A7W7PWA6-F1
#
_cell.length_a   1.000
_cell.length_b   1.000
_cell.length_c   1.000
_cell.angle_alpha   90.00
_cell.angle_beta   90.00
_cell.angle_gamma   90.00
#
_symmetry.space_group_name_H-M   'P 1'
#
loop_
_entity.id
_entity.type
_entity.pdbx_description
1 polymer ?
#
loop_
_entity_poly.entity_id
_entity_poly.type
_entity_poly.pdbx_seq_one_letter_code
_entity_poly.pdbx_strand_id
1 'polypeptide(L)' 'MQLDRQAYLVRFNEGKAAYAAGDPSDACPYDRIGDKEQRFGYRYWTRGWNAARSQAEAHPQQSAPRTGH' A
#
# COMPACT_ATOMS: atom_id res chain seq x y z
N MET A 1 -7.92 13.70 20.35
CA MET A 1 -7.91 13.55 18.87
C MET A 1 -7.30 12.19 18.47
N GLN A 2 -7.93 11.08 18.85
CA GLN A 2 -7.35 9.73 18.73
C GLN A 2 -7.91 8.94 17.54
N LEU A 3 -9.01 9.40 16.95
CA LEU A 3 -9.73 8.78 15.82
C LEU A 3 -8.93 8.78 14.50
N ASP A 4 -8.06 9.76 14.28
CA ASP A 4 -7.35 9.93 13.00
C ASP A 4 -6.20 8.91 12.81
N ARG A 5 -5.50 8.57 13.90
CA ARG A 5 -4.36 7.64 13.84
C ARG A 5 -4.79 6.22 13.49
N GLN A 6 -5.92 5.77 14.02
CA GLN A 6 -6.42 4.42 13.74
C GLN A 6 -6.95 4.31 12.31
N ALA A 7 -7.71 5.33 11.85
CA ALA A 7 -8.14 5.42 10.46
C ALA A 7 -6.94 5.42 9.50
N TYR A 8 -5.89 6.19 9.81
CA TYR A 8 -4.64 6.18 9.06
C TYR A 8 -4.03 4.78 8.95
N LEU A 9 -3.87 4.08 10.08
CA LEU A 9 -3.25 2.74 10.10
C LEU A 9 -4.06 1.72 9.31
N VAL A 10 -5.40 1.81 9.36
CA VAL A 10 -6.28 0.95 8.55
C VAL A 10 -6.02 1.17 7.07
N ARG A 11 -6.11 2.42 6.59
CA ARG A 11 -5.90 2.74 5.16
C ARG A 11 -4.49 2.38 4.69
N PHE A 12 -3.49 2.63 5.53
CA PHE A 12 -2.11 2.27 5.24
C PHE A 12 -1.91 0.76 5.13
N ASN A 13 -2.49 -0.03 6.04
CA ASN A 13 -2.37 -1.49 6.00
C ASN A 13 -3.16 -2.10 4.84
N GLU A 14 -4.32 -1.54 4.47
CA GLU A 14 -5.07 -1.95 3.28
C GLU A 14 -4.22 -1.81 2.01
N GLY A 15 -3.54 -0.67 1.83
CA GLY A 15 -2.65 -0.47 0.68
C GLY A 15 -1.46 -1.44 0.66
N LYS A 16 -0.87 -1.73 1.82
CA LYS A 16 0.19 -2.75 1.92
C LYS A 16 -0.32 -4.13 1.55
N ALA A 17 -1.51 -4.51 2.00
CA ALA A 17 -2.11 -5.80 1.73
C ALA A 17 -2.43 -5.96 0.23
N ALA A 18 -2.93 -4.91 -0.42
CA ALA A 18 -3.17 -4.90 -1.86
C ALA A 18 -1.89 -5.16 -2.67
N TYR A 19 -0.78 -4.49 -2.32
CA TYR A 19 0.51 -4.80 -2.96
C TYR A 19 0.94 -6.26 -2.74
N ALA A 20 0.78 -6.78 -1.51
CA ALA A 20 1.12 -8.16 -1.19
C ALA A 20 0.25 -9.19 -1.93
N ALA A 21 -1.00 -8.82 -2.27
CA ALA A 21 -1.89 -9.61 -3.11
C ALA A 21 -1.55 -9.51 -4.62
N GLY A 22 -0.67 -8.58 -5.01
CA GLY A 22 -0.31 -8.34 -6.41
C GLY A 22 -1.21 -7.32 -7.12
N ASP A 23 -2.06 -6.59 -6.38
CA ASP A 23 -2.96 -5.60 -6.96
C ASP A 23 -2.18 -4.39 -7.49
N PRO A 24 -2.60 -3.83 -8.65
CA PRO A 24 -2.02 -2.60 -9.18
C PRO A 24 -2.40 -1.41 -8.30
N SER A 25 -1.63 -0.31 -8.38
CA SER A 25 -1.92 0.92 -7.64
C SER A 25 -3.28 1.55 -7.99
N ASP A 26 -3.82 1.25 -9.17
CA ASP A 26 -5.13 1.72 -9.64
C ASP A 26 -6.30 0.95 -8.99
N ALA A 27 -6.03 -0.19 -8.33
CA ALA A 27 -7.03 -0.92 -7.54
C ALA A 27 -7.42 -0.22 -6.22
N CYS A 28 -6.96 1.02 -6.01
CA CYS A 28 -7.34 1.84 -4.87
C CYS A 28 -8.86 2.04 -4.87
N PRO A 29 -9.59 1.60 -3.83
CA PRO A 29 -11.05 1.73 -3.79
C PRO A 29 -11.53 3.16 -3.51
N TYR A 30 -10.60 4.09 -3.23
CA TYR A 30 -10.93 5.47 -2.86
C TYR A 30 -10.76 6.42 -4.04
N ASP A 31 -11.66 7.39 -4.12
CA ASP A 31 -11.55 8.44 -5.13
C ASP A 31 -10.56 9.55 -4.72
N ARG A 32 -9.63 9.85 -5.62
CA ARG A 32 -8.66 10.96 -5.49
C ARG A 32 -9.33 12.33 -5.51
N ILE A 33 -10.48 12.47 -6.17
CA ILE A 33 -11.22 13.75 -6.30
C ILE A 33 -12.53 13.76 -5.50
N GLY A 34 -12.81 12.71 -4.73
CA GLY A 34 -14.01 12.60 -3.91
C GLY A 34 -13.98 13.46 -2.63
N ASP A 35 -14.91 13.16 -1.72
CA ASP A 35 -15.03 13.84 -0.43
C ASP A 35 -13.78 13.72 0.45
N LYS A 36 -13.78 14.44 1.59
CA LYS A 36 -12.63 14.46 2.49
C LYS A 36 -12.19 13.06 2.94
N GLU A 37 -13.14 12.16 3.20
CA GLU A 37 -12.85 10.78 3.59
C GLU A 37 -12.29 9.94 2.44
N GLN A 38 -12.80 10.13 1.22
CA GLN A 38 -12.29 9.47 0.01
C GLN A 38 -10.84 9.90 -0.24
N ARG A 39 -10.57 11.21 -0.19
CA ARG A 39 -9.21 11.75 -0.36
C ARG A 39 -8.26 11.29 0.75
N PHE A 40 -8.75 11.20 1.99
CA PHE A 40 -8.00 10.63 3.11
C PHE A 40 -7.64 9.16 2.81
N GLY A 41 -8.63 8.35 2.46
CA GLY A 41 -8.44 6.96 2.06
C GLY A 41 -7.42 6.80 0.94
N TYR A 42 -7.62 7.52 -0.17
CA TYR A 42 -6.75 7.48 -1.33
C TYR A 42 -5.30 7.80 -0.97
N ARG A 43 -5.08 8.87 -0.19
CA ARG A 43 -3.73 9.32 0.18
C ARG A 43 -2.99 8.27 1.00
N TYR A 44 -3.66 7.65 1.97
CA TYR A 44 -3.00 6.74 2.91
C TYR A 44 -2.95 5.30 2.41
N TRP A 45 -3.94 4.86 1.64
CA TRP A 45 -3.89 3.60 0.90
C TRP A 45 -2.74 3.60 -0.09
N THR A 46 -2.64 4.63 -0.94
CA THR A 46 -1.55 4.75 -1.94
C THR A 46 -0.18 4.83 -1.27
N ARG A 47 -0.10 5.46 -0.10
CA ARG A 47 1.14 5.51 0.69
C ARG A 47 1.53 4.14 1.23
N GLY A 48 0.56 3.34 1.71
CA GLY A 48 0.78 1.96 2.14
C GLY A 48 1.26 1.05 1.01
N TRP A 49 0.60 1.13 -0.15
CA TRP A 49 0.96 0.37 -1.34
C TRP A 49 2.39 0.70 -1.81
N ASN A 50 2.72 2.00 -1.95
CA ASN A 50 4.06 2.42 -2.31
C ASN A 50 5.11 2.01 -1.27
N ALA A 51 4.78 2.06 0.03
CA ALA A 51 5.70 1.60 1.06
C ALA A 51 5.98 0.10 0.96
N ALA A 52 4.97 -0.73 0.68
CA ALA A 52 5.16 -2.16 0.46
C ALA A 52 5.99 -2.44 -0.80
N ARG A 53 5.70 -1.72 -1.89
CA ARG A 53 6.49 -1.76 -3.13
C ARG A 53 7.95 -1.40 -2.88
N SER A 54 8.23 -0.25 -2.26
CA SER A 54 9.60 0.17 -1.99
C SER A 54 10.33 -0.78 -1.04
N GLN A 55 9.64 -1.42 -0.09
CA GLN A 55 10.26 -2.46 0.74
C GLN A 55 10.60 -3.71 -0.08
N ALA A 56 9.73 -4.14 -0.99
CA ALA A 56 10.01 -5.26 -1.89
C ALA A 56 11.15 -4.93 -2.86
N GLU A 57 11.20 -3.71 -3.40
CA GLU A 57 12.28 -3.22 -4.26
C GLU A 57 13.60 -3.03 -3.50
N ALA A 58 13.55 -2.59 -2.23
CA ALA A 58 14.73 -2.43 -1.37
C ALA A 58 15.31 -3.77 -0.89
N HIS A 59 14.53 -4.85 -0.96
CA HIS A 59 14.98 -6.22 -0.70
C HIS A 59 14.98 -7.06 -2.00
N PRO A 60 15.86 -6.76 -2.99
CA PRO A 60 15.99 -7.61 -4.18
C PRO A 60 16.68 -8.97 -3.88
N GLN A 61 16.97 -9.30 -2.62
CA GLN A 61 17.96 -10.34 -2.26
C GLN A 61 17.38 -11.70 -1.82
N GLN A 62 16.08 -11.99 -1.92
CA GLN A 62 15.56 -13.33 -1.52
C GLN A 62 14.70 -14.07 -2.56
N SER A 63 14.46 -13.50 -3.75
CA SER A 63 13.68 -14.16 -4.80
C SER A 63 14.51 -14.60 -6.01
N ALA A 64 15.73 -15.09 -5.76
CA ALA A 64 16.45 -15.90 -6.74
C ALA A 64 16.72 -17.28 -6.11
N PRO A 65 15.99 -18.35 -6.48
CA PRO A 65 16.57 -19.67 -6.36
C PRO A 65 17.82 -19.67 -7.23
N ARG A 66 18.97 -19.79 -6.56
CA ARG A 66 20.28 -19.99 -7.18
C ARG A 66 20.27 -21.39 -7.80
N THR A 67 19.62 -21.54 -8.94
CA THR A 67 19.73 -22.76 -9.76
C THR A 67 21.13 -22.76 -10.34
N GLY A 68 22.00 -23.58 -9.76
CA GLY A 68 23.32 -23.82 -10.32
C GLY A 68 23.21 -24.51 -11.67
N HIS A 69 24.11 -24.15 -12.59
CA HIS A 69 24.70 -25.08 -13.53
C HIS A 69 26.03 -24.54 -14.09
#